data_AF-A0A1F3TVU8-F1
#
_entry.id   AF-A0A1F3TVU8-F1
#
_cell.length_a   1.000
_cell.length_b   1.000
_cell.length_c   1.000
_cell.angle_alpha   90.00
_cell.angle_beta   90.00
_cell.angle_gamma   90.00
#
_symmetry.space_group_name_H-M   'P 1'
#
loop_
_entity.id
_entity.type
_entity.pdbx_description
1 polymer ?
#
loop_
_entity_poly.entity_id
_entity_poly.type
_entity_poly.pdbx_seq_one_letter_code
_entity_poly.pdbx_strand_id
1 'polypeptide(L)'
;MKTVIIAISLFVAQVTFAQISGSKNEIRHQDLMTDSIFQNCGPMFNLVQVAQTEKVEKIDQGVQDVKFTTLIVGTSVTDQMNEDTYEITIESEFTDAYDHSTQTWGSYSISSISCVLK
;
A
#
# COMPACT_ATOMS: atom_id res chain seq x y z
N MET A 1 -0.39 10.61 -53.62
CA MET A 1 -1.02 10.52 -52.28
C MET A 1 -0.42 9.31 -51.59
N LYS A 2 0.51 9.48 -50.65
CA LYS A 2 1.15 8.34 -49.96
C LYS A 2 1.34 8.66 -48.48
N THR A 3 0.39 8.13 -47.71
CA THR A 3 0.50 7.60 -46.33
C THR A 3 1.44 8.33 -45.36
N VAL A 4 0.85 9.21 -44.56
CA VAL A 4 1.39 9.62 -43.26
C VAL A 4 1.06 8.50 -42.26
N ILE A 5 2.08 7.77 -41.81
CA ILE A 5 1.94 6.83 -40.70
C ILE A 5 2.09 7.65 -39.42
N ILE A 6 0.97 7.91 -38.74
CA ILE A 6 0.96 8.50 -37.41
C ILE A 6 1.24 7.36 -36.43
N ALA A 7 2.49 7.24 -35.99
CA ALA A 7 2.85 6.37 -34.88
C ALA A 7 2.36 7.02 -33.58
N ILE A 8 1.15 6.66 -33.16
CA ILE A 8 0.65 6.93 -31.81
C ILE A 8 1.45 6.00 -30.89
N SER A 9 2.56 6.50 -30.35
CA SER A 9 3.24 5.86 -29.24
C SER A 9 2.33 5.97 -28.01
N LEU A 10 1.65 4.87 -27.67
CA LEU A 10 1.04 4.69 -26.37
C LEU A 10 2.18 4.78 -25.33
N PHE A 11 2.31 5.94 -24.69
CA PHE A 11 2.95 6.04 -23.39
C PHE A 11 2.06 5.30 -22.40
N VAL A 12 2.24 3.98 -22.32
CA VAL A 12 1.76 3.23 -21.17
C VAL A 12 2.65 3.66 -20.03
N ALA A 13 2.19 4.65 -19.26
CA ALA A 13 2.82 5.02 -18.01
C ALA A 13 2.86 3.74 -17.15
N GLN A 14 4.03 3.12 -17.06
CA GLN A 14 4.26 2.09 -16.08
C GLN A 14 4.27 2.80 -14.73
N VAL A 15 3.10 2.90 -14.11
CA VAL A 15 3.00 3.17 -12.67
C VAL A 15 3.64 1.95 -11.99
N THR A 16 4.94 2.04 -11.77
CA THR A 16 5.63 1.18 -10.82
C THR A 16 5.18 1.64 -9.45
N PHE A 17 4.11 1.03 -8.93
CA PHE A 17 3.77 1.15 -7.52
C PHE A 17 4.98 0.66 -6.73
N ALA A 18 5.52 1.52 -5.86
CA ALA A 18 6.65 1.17 -5.03
C ALA A 18 6.20 0.07 -4.07
N GLN A 19 6.52 -1.18 -4.39
CA GLN A 19 6.28 -2.30 -3.50
C GLN A 19 7.04 -2.08 -2.20
N ILE A 20 6.38 -2.34 -1.07
CA ILE A 20 7.00 -2.21 0.25
C ILE A 20 8.03 -3.33 0.36
N SER A 21 9.30 -2.94 0.45
CA SER A 21 10.42 -3.89 0.43
C SER A 21 10.30 -4.87 1.61
N GLY A 22 10.52 -6.16 1.32
CA GLY A 22 10.41 -7.23 2.32
C GLY A 22 8.98 -7.64 2.69
N SER A 23 7.95 -6.99 2.12
CA SER A 23 6.56 -7.39 2.32
C SER A 23 6.23 -8.68 1.58
N LYS A 24 5.45 -9.55 2.23
CA LYS A 24 4.82 -10.73 1.61
C LYS A 24 3.34 -10.53 1.32
N ASN A 25 2.83 -9.32 1.55
CA ASN A 25 1.41 -9.03 1.38
C ASN A 25 1.03 -9.00 -0.09
N GLU A 26 -0.25 -9.18 -0.35
CA GLU A 26 -0.79 -9.05 -1.69
C GLU A 26 -0.68 -7.60 -2.18
N ILE A 27 -0.57 -7.42 -3.51
CA ILE A 27 -0.22 -6.13 -4.10
C ILE A 27 -1.25 -5.03 -3.82
N ARG A 28 -2.56 -5.32 -3.83
CA ARG A 28 -3.61 -4.34 -3.52
C ARG A 28 -3.50 -3.87 -2.06
N HIS A 29 -3.09 -4.76 -1.16
CA HIS A 29 -2.83 -4.38 0.23
C HIS A 29 -1.61 -3.45 0.33
N GLN A 30 -0.52 -3.76 -0.38
CA GLN A 30 0.67 -2.90 -0.41
C GLN A 30 0.39 -1.52 -1.03
N ASP A 31 -0.38 -1.48 -2.11
CA ASP A 31 -0.79 -0.25 -2.78
C ASP A 31 -1.65 0.60 -1.83
N LEU A 32 -2.64 -0.01 -1.18
CA LEU A 32 -3.49 0.66 -0.19
C LEU A 32 -2.67 1.23 0.98
N MET A 33 -1.70 0.46 1.48
CA MET A 33 -0.78 0.92 2.53
C MET A 33 0.05 2.12 2.06
N THR A 34 0.62 2.04 0.86
CA THR A 34 1.47 3.11 0.31
C THR A 34 0.68 4.40 0.09
N ASP A 35 -0.51 4.30 -0.49
CA ASP A 35 -1.40 5.44 -0.70
C ASP A 35 -1.81 6.07 0.63
N SER A 36 -2.11 5.25 1.62
CA SER A 36 -2.55 5.75 2.92
C SER A 36 -1.40 6.34 3.73
N ILE A 37 -0.17 5.82 3.60
CA ILE A 37 1.05 6.46 4.12
C ILE A 37 1.20 7.85 3.50
N PHE A 38 1.11 7.94 2.17
CA PHE A 38 1.28 9.21 1.46
C PHE A 38 0.26 10.25 1.91
N GLN A 39 -1.00 9.84 2.09
CA GLN A 39 -2.09 10.73 2.50
C GLN A 39 -1.98 11.20 3.96
N ASN A 40 -1.53 10.34 4.87
CA ASN A 40 -1.53 10.63 6.31
C ASN A 40 -0.20 11.17 6.83
N CYS A 41 0.91 10.77 6.20
CA CYS A 41 2.27 11.06 6.66
C CYS A 41 3.08 11.89 5.66
N GLY A 42 2.52 12.13 4.47
CA GLY A 42 3.19 12.84 3.39
C GLY A 42 4.12 11.94 2.56
N PRO A 43 4.91 12.54 1.64
CA PRO A 43 5.81 11.81 0.78
C PRO A 43 6.86 11.02 1.58
N MET A 44 6.83 9.69 1.41
CA MET A 44 7.76 8.74 2.02
C MET A 44 8.44 7.91 0.94
N PHE A 45 9.71 7.60 1.15
CA PHE A 45 10.58 6.83 0.27
C PHE A 45 11.20 5.66 1.03
N ASN A 46 11.74 4.69 0.29
CA ASN A 46 12.44 3.54 0.86
C ASN A 46 11.61 2.78 1.90
N LEU A 47 10.32 2.55 1.61
CA LEU A 47 9.42 1.82 2.50
C LEU A 47 9.89 0.36 2.64
N VAL A 48 10.23 -0.04 3.86
CA VAL A 48 10.65 -1.42 4.21
C VAL A 48 9.77 -1.96 5.32
N GLN A 49 9.08 -3.08 5.07
CA GLN A 49 8.34 -3.78 6.11
C GLN A 49 9.32 -4.49 7.04
N VAL A 50 9.31 -4.12 8.32
CA VAL A 50 10.19 -4.69 9.34
C VAL A 50 9.50 -5.77 10.18
N ALA A 51 8.18 -5.65 10.37
CA ALA A 51 7.40 -6.65 11.10
C ALA A 51 5.93 -6.62 10.67
N GLN A 52 5.23 -7.73 10.89
CA GLN A 52 3.78 -7.80 10.76
C GLN A 52 3.23 -8.83 11.73
N THR A 53 2.11 -8.49 12.36
CA THR A 53 1.33 -9.42 13.17
C THR A 53 -0.02 -9.62 12.50
N GLU A 54 -0.49 -10.87 12.45
CA GLU A 54 -1.77 -11.24 11.86
C GLU A 54 -2.66 -11.87 12.93
N LYS A 55 -3.91 -11.46 12.95
CA LYS A 55 -4.93 -12.02 13.83
C LYS A 55 -6.16 -12.36 13.02
N VAL A 56 -6.44 -13.65 12.92
CA VAL A 56 -7.65 -14.15 12.25
C VAL A 56 -8.83 -14.05 13.22
N GLU A 57 -9.85 -13.30 12.83
CA GLU A 57 -11.15 -13.25 13.50
C GLU A 57 -12.16 -14.02 12.65
N LYS A 58 -12.62 -15.16 13.19
CA LYS A 58 -13.65 -15.98 12.53
C LYS A 58 -15.00 -15.38 12.83
N ILE A 59 -15.72 -14.99 11.78
CA ILE A 59 -17.02 -14.33 11.93
C ILE A 59 -18.15 -15.35 11.83
N ASP A 60 -18.24 -16.16 10.75
CA ASP A 60 -18.99 -17.44 10.69
C ASP A 60 -18.87 -18.11 9.29
N GLN A 61 -19.26 -19.38 9.17
CA GLN A 61 -19.44 -20.12 7.88
C GLN A 61 -18.30 -20.04 6.85
N GLY A 62 -17.04 -19.95 7.30
CA GLY A 62 -15.87 -19.96 6.41
C GLY A 62 -15.37 -18.58 6.00
N VAL A 63 -16.13 -17.51 6.30
CA VAL A 63 -15.70 -16.12 6.17
C VAL A 63 -14.71 -15.80 7.29
N GLN A 64 -13.55 -15.27 6.91
CA GLN A 64 -12.48 -14.94 7.83
C GLN A 64 -12.07 -13.49 7.59
N ASP A 65 -12.11 -12.71 8.67
CA ASP A 65 -11.51 -11.40 8.66
C ASP A 65 -10.11 -11.53 9.25
N VAL A 66 -9.14 -10.91 8.62
CA VAL A 66 -7.75 -10.94 9.08
C VAL A 66 -7.32 -9.53 9.41
N LYS A 67 -6.97 -9.29 10.68
CA LYS A 67 -6.41 -8.02 11.13
C LYS A 67 -4.90 -8.08 11.05
N PHE A 68 -4.30 -7.07 10.45
CA PHE A 68 -2.86 -6.90 10.29
C PHE A 68 -2.41 -5.68 11.07
N THR A 69 -1.34 -5.84 11.84
CA THR A 69 -0.55 -4.72 12.38
C THR A 69 0.82 -4.78 11.72
N THR A 70 1.07 -3.86 10.80
CA THR A 70 2.28 -3.83 9.98
C THR A 70 3.17 -2.68 10.43
N LEU A 71 4.45 -2.99 10.68
CA LEU A 71 5.47 -2.02 10.99
C LEU A 71 6.36 -1.82 9.77
N ILE A 72 6.48 -0.57 9.33
CA ILE A 72 7.25 -0.14 8.17
C ILE A 72 8.23 0.93 8.62
N VAL A 73 9.44 0.91 8.06
CA VAL A 73 10.38 2.02 8.17
C VAL A 73 10.43 2.71 6.81
N GLY A 74 10.35 4.04 6.83
CA GLY A 74 10.42 4.88 5.65
C GLY A 74 11.27 6.12 5.89
N THR A 75 11.57 6.83 4.81
CA THR A 75 12.39 8.05 4.85
C THR A 75 11.63 9.19 4.19
N SER A 76 11.72 10.40 4.74
CA SER A 76 11.18 11.60 4.12
C SER A 76 12.27 12.64 3.94
N VAL A 77 12.24 13.35 2.81
CA VAL A 77 13.19 14.42 2.51
C VAL A 77 12.51 15.75 2.80
N THR A 78 13.07 16.51 3.72
CA THR A 78 12.59 17.87 4.03
C THR A 78 13.32 18.93 3.19
N ASP A 79 12.84 20.18 3.20
CA ASP A 79 13.30 21.32 2.37
C ASP A 79 14.80 21.66 2.47
N GLN A 80 15.58 20.93 3.29
CA GLN A 80 17.03 21.11 3.46
C GLN A 80 17.85 19.89 3.02
N MET A 81 17.27 18.95 2.25
CA MET A 81 17.89 17.67 1.89
C MET A 81 18.28 16.79 3.10
N ASN A 82 17.69 17.07 4.27
CA ASN A 82 17.82 16.19 5.42
C ASN A 82 16.83 15.03 5.24
N GLU A 83 17.34 13.81 5.40
CA GLU A 83 16.57 12.58 5.31
C GLU A 83 16.21 12.12 6.72
N ASP A 84 14.94 12.27 7.06
CA ASP A 84 14.39 11.86 8.35
C ASP A 84 13.84 10.44 8.21
N THR A 85 14.17 9.58 9.18
CA THR A 85 13.66 8.20 9.22
C THR A 85 12.42 8.12 10.10
N TYR A 86 11.36 7.53 9.57
CA TYR A 86 10.09 7.36 10.27
C TYR A 86 9.82 5.87 10.52
N GLU A 87 9.29 5.59 11.69
CA GLU A 87 8.62 4.34 12.00
C GLU A 87 7.11 4.52 11.78
N ILE A 88 6.54 3.66 10.94
CA ILE A 88 5.18 3.73 10.45
C ILE A 88 4.46 2.47 10.90
N THR A 89 3.43 2.61 11.72
CA THR A 89 2.55 1.52 12.13
C THR A 89 1.22 1.64 11.39
N ILE A 90 0.82 0.58 10.71
CA ILE A 90 -0.45 0.50 9.97
C ILE A 90 -1.27 -0.63 10.57
N GLU A 91 -2.50 -0.31 10.97
CA GLU A 91 -3.52 -1.30 11.26
C GLU A 91 -4.45 -1.40 10.05
N SER A 92 -4.66 -2.63 9.59
CA SER A 92 -5.50 -2.90 8.43
C SER A 92 -6.24 -4.21 8.61
N GLU A 93 -7.28 -4.41 7.81
CA GLU A 93 -8.08 -5.62 7.83
C GLU A 93 -8.32 -6.12 6.42
N PHE A 94 -8.36 -7.44 6.26
CA PHE A 94 -8.88 -8.13 5.10
C PHE A 94 -10.26 -8.67 5.46
N THR A 95 -11.26 -8.31 4.66
CA THR A 95 -12.61 -8.85 4.77
C THR A 95 -12.87 -9.78 3.60
N ASP A 96 -13.24 -11.03 3.86
CA ASP A 96 -13.60 -12.01 2.83
C ASP A 96 -15.03 -11.78 2.30
N ALA A 97 -15.21 -10.65 1.62
CA ALA A 97 -16.46 -10.24 1.00
C ALA A 97 -16.26 -9.86 -0.47
N TYR A 98 -17.34 -9.92 -1.26
CA TYR A 98 -17.33 -9.47 -2.64
C TYR A 98 -17.41 -7.95 -2.72
N ASP A 99 -16.38 -7.31 -3.26
CA ASP A 99 -16.36 -5.87 -3.50
C ASP A 99 -17.03 -5.56 -4.85
N HIS A 100 -18.21 -4.94 -4.80
CA HIS A 100 -18.97 -4.57 -6.00
C HIS A 100 -18.29 -3.48 -6.85
N SER A 101 -17.38 -2.68 -6.27
CA SER A 101 -16.71 -1.58 -6.97
C SER A 101 -15.55 -2.10 -7.83
N THR A 102 -14.72 -2.97 -7.28
CA THR A 102 -13.57 -3.57 -7.97
C THR A 102 -13.94 -4.89 -8.67
N GLN A 103 -15.13 -5.43 -8.38
CA GLN A 103 -15.61 -6.73 -8.84
C GLN A 103 -14.70 -7.90 -8.41
N THR A 104 -13.98 -7.75 -7.31
CA THR A 104 -13.04 -8.76 -6.77
C THR A 104 -13.53 -9.33 -5.44
N TRP A 105 -13.17 -10.59 -5.18
CA TRP A 105 -13.31 -11.18 -3.84
C TRP A 105 -12.19 -10.70 -2.92
N GLY A 106 -12.56 -10.41 -1.69
CA GLY A 106 -11.64 -9.93 -0.67
C GLY A 106 -11.37 -8.43 -0.81
N SER A 107 -11.61 -7.69 0.25
CA SER A 107 -11.34 -6.25 0.33
C SER A 107 -10.38 -5.95 1.47
N TYR A 108 -9.48 -4.99 1.26
CA TYR A 108 -8.59 -4.49 2.29
C TYR A 108 -9.05 -3.10 2.72
N SER A 109 -8.99 -2.83 4.02
CA SER A 109 -9.23 -1.51 4.60
C SER A 109 -8.13 -1.18 5.61
N ILE A 110 -7.83 0.11 5.75
CA ILE A 110 -6.90 0.62 6.76
C ILE A 110 -7.71 1.28 7.87
N SER A 111 -7.52 0.81 9.10
CA SER A 111 -8.21 1.33 10.28
C SER A 111 -7.42 2.46 10.94
N SER A 112 -6.09 2.38 10.95
CA SER A 112 -5.25 3.43 11.54
C SER A 112 -3.85 3.47 10.93
N ILE A 113 -3.25 4.66 10.94
CA ILE A 113 -1.85 4.90 10.58
C ILE A 113 -1.24 5.81 11.63
N SER A 114 -0.05 5.45 12.09
CA SER A 114 0.79 6.28 12.95
C SER A 114 2.19 6.40 12.35
N CYS A 115 2.70 7.62 12.28
CA CYS A 115 4.04 7.92 11.77
C CYS A 115 4.82 8.68 12.84
N VAL A 116 5.92 8.10 13.28
CA VAL A 116 6.74 8.62 14.38
C VAL A 116 8.17 8.79 13.88
N LEU A 117 8.72 9.99 14.07
CA LEU A 117 10.14 10.24 13.81
C LEU A 117 10.99 9.38 14.73
N LYS A 118 11.93 8.63 14.14
CA LYS A 118 12.79 7.69 14.87
C LYS A 118 14.02 8.36 15.49
#